data_AF-A0A8S0GU17-F1
#
_entry.id   AF-A0A8S0GU17-F1
#
_cell.length_a   1.000
_cell.length_b   1.000
_cell.length_c   1.000
_cell.angle_alpha   90.00
_cell.angle_beta   90.00
_cell.angle_gamma   90.00
#
_symmetry.space_group_name_H-M   'P 1'
#
loop_
_entity.id
_entity.type
_entity.pdbx_description
1 polymer ?
#
loop_
_entity_poly.entity_id
_entity_poly.type
_entity_poly.pdbx_seq_one_letter_code
_entity_poly.pdbx_strand_id
1 'polypeptide(L)'
;MNKSAGVLLGIVVAVGAISAGGAWYTGTKLEGVLQQQVIESNKELQAALIGYDATATLELVSLERGVFSSNARYRLKTQGEVFNGGLELMIADHIEHGPLPFSRLIRLKWLPVMASSHYELENNGQTDKWFAATKGAAPFKGVVNVGYDLSAEGTLDFAPMELALDELNNLKFSGLNATFSVSENRRKAKVDGYMDSLSLFLSSPDKARSNWKSTA
;
A
#
# COMPACT_ATOMS: atom_id res chain seq x y z
N MET A 1 0.05 -10.47 -21.19
CA MET A 1 0.08 -9.55 -20.02
C MET A 1 0.68 -10.31 -18.85
N ASN A 2 1.79 -9.82 -18.29
CA ASN A 2 2.46 -10.49 -17.17
C ASN A 2 1.53 -10.41 -15.94
N LYS A 3 0.91 -11.54 -15.60
CA LYS A 3 -0.09 -11.67 -14.53
C LYS A 3 0.43 -11.15 -13.18
N SER A 4 1.75 -11.18 -12.98
CA SER A 4 2.44 -10.72 -11.78
C SER A 4 2.34 -9.21 -11.53
N ALA A 5 2.39 -8.38 -12.57
CA ALA A 5 2.32 -6.92 -12.41
C ALA A 5 0.93 -6.45 -11.95
N GLY A 6 -0.14 -7.10 -12.43
CA GLY A 6 -1.52 -6.80 -12.04
C GLY A 6 -1.84 -7.22 -10.60
N VAL A 7 -1.29 -8.36 -10.15
CA VAL A 7 -1.50 -8.84 -8.77
C VAL A 7 -0.71 -8.01 -7.77
N LEU A 8 0.52 -7.60 -8.09
CA LEU A 8 1.33 -6.69 -7.26
C LEU A 8 0.65 -5.32 -7.10
N LEU A 9 0.15 -4.72 -8.18
CA LEU A 9 -0.61 -3.46 -8.11
C LEU A 9 -1.92 -3.61 -7.32
N GLY A 10 -2.63 -4.74 -7.47
CA GLY A 10 -3.85 -5.02 -6.73
C GLY A 10 -3.62 -5.16 -5.22
N ILE A 11 -2.52 -5.77 -4.80
CA ILE A 11 -2.15 -5.91 -3.39
C ILE A 11 -1.72 -4.58 -2.80
N VAL A 12 -1.00 -3.76 -3.55
CA VAL A 12 -0.61 -2.43 -3.11
C VAL A 12 -1.83 -1.52 -2.88
N VAL A 13 -2.87 -1.62 -3.71
CA VAL A 13 -4.16 -0.96 -3.48
C VAL A 13 -4.93 -1.59 -2.31
N ALA A 14 -4.87 -2.91 -2.14
CA ALA A 14 -5.46 -3.61 -0.99
C ALA A 14 -4.75 -3.29 0.35
N VAL A 15 -3.44 -3.04 0.32
CA VAL A 15 -2.65 -2.56 1.46
C VAL A 15 -3.03 -1.13 1.80
N GLY A 16 -3.39 -0.30 0.81
CA GLY A 16 -4.03 1.00 1.05
C GLY A 16 -5.38 0.91 1.79
N ALA A 17 -6.08 -0.22 1.68
CA ALA A 17 -7.34 -0.49 2.35
C ALA A 17 -7.20 -1.01 3.80
N ILE A 18 -6.00 -0.97 4.40
CA ILE A 18 -5.76 -1.43 5.79
C ILE A 18 -6.52 -0.62 6.87
N SER A 19 -7.28 0.43 6.52
CA SER A 19 -7.52 1.54 7.46
C SER A 19 -8.97 1.85 7.85
N ALA A 20 -9.95 0.95 7.63
CA ALA A 20 -11.37 1.30 7.86
C ALA A 20 -12.01 0.76 9.16
N GLY A 21 -11.28 0.10 10.07
CA GLY A 21 -11.92 -0.58 11.23
C GLY A 21 -11.42 -0.23 12.62
N GLY A 22 -10.42 0.65 12.78
CA GLY A 22 -9.53 0.54 13.94
C GLY A 22 -9.56 1.60 15.04
N ALA A 23 -10.35 2.67 14.94
CA ALA A 23 -10.08 3.89 15.71
C ALA A 23 -10.91 4.07 17.00
N TRP A 24 -11.53 3.02 17.56
CA TRP A 24 -12.26 3.19 18.82
C TRP A 24 -11.43 2.92 20.08
N TYR A 25 -11.47 3.94 20.93
CA TYR A 25 -11.10 3.96 22.35
C TYR A 25 -9.61 4.20 22.65
N THR A 26 -9.27 5.50 22.63
CA THR A 26 -8.38 6.16 23.60
C THR A 26 -7.24 5.30 24.10
N GLY A 27 -6.03 5.38 23.53
CA GLY A 27 -4.75 4.83 24.02
C GLY A 27 -4.71 3.36 24.50
N THR A 28 -5.55 2.99 25.47
CA THR A 28 -5.84 1.72 26.15
C THR A 28 -6.41 0.58 25.32
N LYS A 29 -7.24 0.82 24.29
CA LYS A 29 -7.82 -0.28 23.47
C LYS A 29 -7.22 -0.39 22.07
N LEU A 30 -6.39 0.58 21.69
CA LEU A 30 -5.79 0.64 20.36
C LEU A 30 -5.13 -0.68 19.96
N GLU A 31 -4.35 -1.28 20.85
CA GLU A 31 -3.65 -2.54 20.56
C GLU A 31 -4.58 -3.69 20.18
N GLY A 32 -5.61 -3.96 20.99
CA GLY A 32 -6.57 -5.03 20.69
C GLY A 32 -7.37 -4.76 19.41
N VAL A 33 -7.64 -3.49 19.12
CA VAL A 33 -8.34 -3.10 17.89
C VAL A 33 -7.43 -3.27 16.66
N LEU A 34 -6.16 -2.87 16.73
CA LEU A 34 -5.21 -3.08 15.65
C LEU A 34 -4.97 -4.58 15.40
N GLN A 35 -4.89 -5.40 16.45
CA GLN A 35 -4.81 -6.86 16.33
C GLN A 35 -6.05 -7.44 15.63
N GLN A 36 -7.25 -7.00 16.01
CA GLN A 36 -8.50 -7.41 15.36
C GLN A 36 -8.53 -6.99 13.88
N GLN A 37 -8.09 -5.77 13.58
CA GLN A 37 -8.00 -5.27 12.20
C GLN A 37 -7.01 -6.10 11.37
N VAL A 38 -5.87 -6.49 11.94
CA VAL A 38 -4.91 -7.40 11.26
C VAL A 38 -5.55 -8.76 10.97
N ILE A 39 -6.34 -9.31 11.90
CA ILE A 39 -7.08 -10.57 11.69
C ILE A 39 -8.10 -10.42 10.55
N GLU A 40 -8.87 -9.34 10.53
CA GLU A 40 -9.86 -9.06 9.48
C GLU A 40 -9.19 -8.86 8.11
N SER A 41 -8.13 -8.05 8.07
CA SER A 41 -7.34 -7.79 6.85
C SER A 41 -6.72 -9.08 6.30
N ASN A 42 -6.24 -9.98 7.17
CA ASN A 42 -5.71 -11.28 6.75
C ASN A 42 -6.78 -12.17 6.11
N LYS A 43 -8.03 -12.13 6.57
CA LYS A 43 -9.14 -12.85 5.91
C LYS A 43 -9.41 -12.31 4.52
N GLU A 44 -9.39 -10.98 4.37
CA GLU A 44 -9.57 -10.31 3.07
C GLU A 44 -8.41 -10.61 2.11
N LEU A 45 -7.17 -10.56 2.59
CA LEU A 45 -5.97 -10.93 1.82
C LEU A 45 -6.04 -12.38 1.34
N GLN A 46 -6.42 -13.31 2.21
CA GLN A 46 -6.60 -14.72 1.82
C GLN A 46 -7.70 -14.87 0.77
N ALA A 47 -8.85 -14.20 0.95
CA ALA A 47 -9.95 -14.24 -0.01
C ALA A 47 -9.55 -13.67 -1.38
N ALA A 48 -8.76 -12.59 -1.40
CA ALA A 48 -8.27 -11.96 -2.63
C ALA A 48 -7.28 -12.84 -3.43
N LEU A 49 -6.59 -13.75 -2.75
CA LEU A 49 -5.59 -14.64 -3.36
C LEU A 49 -6.11 -16.04 -3.70
N ILE A 50 -7.40 -16.32 -3.48
CA ILE A 50 -8.01 -17.59 -3.88
C ILE A 50 -7.80 -17.80 -5.39
N GLY A 51 -7.22 -18.95 -5.75
CA GLY A 51 -6.96 -19.33 -7.14
C GLY A 51 -5.62 -18.87 -7.71
N TYR A 52 -4.79 -18.18 -6.92
CA TYR A 52 -3.40 -17.89 -7.26
C TYR A 52 -2.46 -18.78 -6.44
N ASP A 53 -1.31 -19.16 -7.01
CA ASP A 53 -0.22 -19.78 -6.25
C ASP A 53 0.56 -18.71 -5.47
N ALA A 54 -0.14 -18.12 -4.50
CA ALA A 54 0.29 -16.94 -3.77
C ALA A 54 -0.37 -16.87 -2.39
N THR A 55 0.39 -16.41 -1.39
CA THR A 55 -0.13 -16.09 -0.05
C THR A 55 0.33 -14.70 0.36
N ALA A 56 -0.46 -14.05 1.22
CA ALA A 56 -0.11 -12.78 1.84
C ALA A 56 -0.62 -12.76 3.29
N THR A 57 0.23 -12.28 4.20
CA THR A 57 -0.06 -12.16 5.63
C THR A 57 0.45 -10.82 6.15
N LEU A 58 -0.43 -10.09 6.83
CA LEU A 58 -0.16 -8.88 7.56
C LEU A 58 0.08 -9.20 9.05
N GLU A 59 1.08 -8.58 9.64
CA GLU A 59 1.45 -8.71 11.05
C GLU A 59 1.61 -7.31 11.68
N LEU A 60 1.14 -7.13 12.92
CA LEU A 60 1.53 -6.00 13.76
C LEU A 60 2.85 -6.36 14.47
N VAL A 61 3.94 -5.70 14.09
CA VAL A 61 5.30 -6.00 14.58
C VAL A 61 5.57 -5.31 15.91
N SER A 62 5.22 -4.02 16.00
CA SER A 62 5.39 -3.23 17.22
C SER A 62 4.32 -2.16 17.33
N LEU A 63 4.00 -1.78 18.56
CA LEU A 63 3.11 -0.67 18.87
C LEU A 63 3.64 0.11 20.08
N GLU A 64 4.05 1.34 19.84
CA GLU A 64 4.44 2.30 20.87
C GLU A 64 3.26 3.21 21.18
N ARG A 65 2.68 3.06 22.37
CA ARG A 65 1.45 3.74 22.76
C ARG A 65 1.76 5.06 23.46
N GLY A 66 1.18 6.15 22.97
CA GLY A 66 1.16 7.44 23.65
C GLY A 66 -0.26 7.88 24.03
N VAL A 67 -0.36 9.10 24.58
CA VAL A 67 -1.63 9.65 25.10
C VAL A 67 -2.53 10.19 23.98
N PHE A 68 -1.96 10.86 22.97
CA PHE A 68 -2.67 11.43 21.82
C PHE A 68 -2.16 10.92 20.47
N SER A 69 -1.11 10.11 20.50
CA SER A 69 -0.56 9.48 19.31
C SER A 69 0.05 8.14 19.67
N SER A 70 0.21 7.28 18.69
CA SER A 70 0.90 5.99 18.81
C SER A 70 1.67 5.73 17.52
N ASN A 71 2.79 5.01 17.61
CA ASN A 71 3.52 4.54 16.43
C ASN A 71 3.35 3.03 16.31
N ALA A 72 2.84 2.57 15.18
CA ALA A 72 2.76 1.16 14.85
C ALA A 72 3.74 0.82 13.71
N ARG A 73 4.25 -0.41 13.72
CA ARG A 73 4.97 -0.97 12.58
C ARG A 73 4.28 -2.25 12.15
N TYR A 74 3.95 -2.32 10.88
CA TYR A 74 3.33 -3.50 10.26
C TYR A 74 4.31 -4.17 9.33
N ARG A 75 4.10 -5.47 9.15
CA ARG A 75 4.84 -6.28 8.20
C ARG A 75 3.87 -7.03 7.31
N LEU A 76 3.98 -6.81 6.01
CA LEU A 76 3.31 -7.61 5.00
C LEU A 76 4.32 -8.61 4.43
N LYS A 77 4.04 -9.91 4.62
CA LYS A 77 4.78 -10.99 3.98
C LYS A 77 3.94 -11.56 2.85
N THR A 78 4.53 -11.70 1.69
CA THR A 78 3.93 -12.42 0.57
C THR A 78 4.83 -13.56 0.14
N GLN A 79 4.24 -14.64 -0.38
CA GLN A 79 4.96 -15.79 -0.91
C GLN A 79 4.26 -16.31 -2.17
N GLY A 80 5.00 -17.02 -3.02
CA GLY A 80 4.50 -17.60 -4.26
C GLY A 80 5.21 -17.07 -5.51
N GLU A 81 4.99 -17.72 -6.64
CA GLU A 81 5.65 -17.39 -7.92
C GLU A 81 5.32 -15.97 -8.37
N VAL A 82 4.11 -15.49 -8.07
CA VAL A 82 3.65 -14.13 -8.38
C VAL A 82 4.56 -13.05 -7.78
N PHE A 83 5.21 -13.35 -6.65
CA PHE A 83 6.13 -12.43 -5.96
C PHE A 83 7.59 -12.83 -6.11
N ASN A 84 7.93 -13.63 -7.12
CA ASN A 84 9.30 -14.12 -7.34
C ASN A 84 9.91 -14.83 -6.11
N GLY A 85 9.12 -15.65 -5.42
CA GLY A 85 9.58 -16.42 -4.24
C GLY A 85 9.30 -15.75 -2.90
N GLY A 86 8.85 -14.49 -2.90
CA GLY A 86 8.32 -13.81 -1.72
C GLY A 86 8.84 -12.39 -1.55
N LEU A 87 8.10 -11.59 -0.79
CA LEU A 87 8.39 -10.19 -0.52
C LEU A 87 7.98 -9.84 0.91
N GLU A 88 8.81 -9.10 1.62
CA GLU A 88 8.56 -8.58 2.94
C GLU A 88 8.60 -7.05 2.92
N LEU A 89 7.44 -6.43 3.15
CA LEU A 89 7.27 -4.99 3.23
C LEU A 89 7.07 -4.58 4.68
N MET A 90 7.83 -3.58 5.12
CA MET A 90 7.66 -2.94 6.43
C MET A 90 6.91 -1.62 6.22
N ILE A 91 5.88 -1.38 7.02
CA ILE A 91 5.06 -0.16 6.95
C ILE A 91 5.11 0.53 8.32
N ALA A 92 5.55 1.77 8.34
CA ALA A 92 5.44 2.65 9.50
C ALA A 92 4.05 3.29 9.51
N ASP A 93 3.44 3.43 10.68
CA ASP A 93 2.17 4.13 10.84
C ASP A 93 2.20 5.02 12.09
N HIS A 94 2.01 6.32 11.88
CA HIS A 94 1.80 7.29 12.93
C HIS A 94 0.30 7.54 13.12
N ILE A 95 -0.23 7.05 14.23
CA ILE A 95 -1.66 7.10 14.54
C ILE A 95 -1.91 8.20 15.56
N GLU A 96 -2.49 9.31 15.12
CA GLU A 96 -3.03 10.34 16.00
C GLU A 96 -4.42 9.95 16.47
N HIS A 97 -4.70 10.05 17.77
CA HIS A 97 -5.99 9.72 18.38
C HIS A 97 -6.39 10.73 19.45
N GLY A 98 -7.68 10.78 19.75
CA GLY A 98 -8.25 11.76 20.69
C GLY A 98 -9.31 12.64 20.01
N PRO A 99 -9.93 13.59 20.74
CA PRO A 99 -11.08 14.34 20.22
C PRO A 99 -10.76 15.21 19.00
N LEU A 100 -9.50 15.66 18.86
CA LEU A 100 -9.02 16.49 17.76
C LEU A 100 -7.55 16.13 17.44
N PRO A 101 -7.29 15.29 16.42
CA PRO A 101 -5.94 14.99 15.96
C PRO A 101 -5.15 16.25 15.58
N PHE A 102 -3.91 16.35 16.06
CA PHE A 102 -3.11 17.58 15.94
C PHE A 102 -2.80 17.95 14.49
N SER A 103 -2.49 16.96 13.64
CA SER A 103 -2.28 17.21 12.20
C SER A 103 -3.51 17.78 11.50
N ARG A 104 -4.72 17.54 12.01
CA ARG A 104 -5.96 18.11 11.46
C ARG A 104 -6.18 19.54 11.92
N LEU A 105 -5.83 19.86 13.17
CA LEU A 105 -5.89 21.23 13.72
C LEU A 105 -5.03 22.20 12.90
N ILE A 106 -3.78 21.83 12.62
CA ILE A 106 -2.86 22.68 11.83
C ILE A 106 -3.35 22.87 10.40
N ARG A 107 -4.06 21.87 9.85
CA ARG A 107 -4.64 21.92 8.49
C ARG A 107 -6.04 22.53 8.44
N LEU A 108 -6.48 23.20 9.53
CA LEU A 108 -7.79 23.83 9.65
C LEU A 108 -8.96 22.87 9.33
N LYS A 109 -8.78 21.57 9.61
CA LYS A 109 -9.82 20.54 9.47
C LYS A 109 -10.54 20.36 10.80
N TRP A 110 -11.59 21.15 11.00
CA TRP A 110 -12.31 21.28 12.28
C TRP A 110 -13.26 20.14 12.62
N LEU A 111 -13.66 19.31 11.63
CA LEU A 111 -14.51 18.16 11.90
C LEU A 111 -13.74 17.13 12.74
N PRO A 112 -14.23 16.79 13.96
CA PRO A 112 -13.63 15.78 14.80
C PRO A 112 -13.61 14.43 14.11
N VAL A 113 -12.50 13.74 14.23
CA VAL A 113 -12.36 12.33 13.81
C VAL A 113 -11.73 11.58 14.98
N MET A 114 -12.01 10.28 15.06
CA MET A 114 -11.53 9.44 16.15
C MET A 114 -10.02 9.22 16.08
N ALA A 115 -9.52 9.02 14.86
CA ALA A 115 -8.10 8.88 14.60
C ALA A 115 -7.74 9.38 13.21
N SER A 116 -6.48 9.77 13.07
CA SER A 116 -5.80 9.99 11.81
C SER A 116 -4.54 9.13 11.78
N SER A 117 -4.50 8.15 10.90
CA SER A 117 -3.32 7.33 10.61
C SER A 117 -2.54 7.95 9.45
N HIS A 118 -1.22 7.94 9.55
CA HIS A 118 -0.27 8.38 8.53
C HIS A 118 0.71 7.25 8.33
N TYR A 119 0.55 6.50 7.26
CA TYR A 119 1.41 5.36 6.98
C TYR A 119 2.30 5.59 5.76
N GLU A 120 3.46 4.96 5.78
CA GLU A 120 4.38 4.94 4.66
C GLU A 120 5.17 3.63 4.62
N LEU A 121 5.56 3.24 3.41
CA LEU A 121 6.49 2.13 3.24
C LEU A 121 7.83 2.52 3.86
N GLU A 122 8.43 1.61 4.63
CA GLU A 122 9.77 1.80 5.17
C GLU A 122 10.84 1.28 4.20
N ASN A 123 12.01 1.92 4.24
CA ASN A 123 13.16 1.40 3.52
C ASN A 123 13.79 0.23 4.27
N ASN A 124 13.97 -0.89 3.58
CA ASN A 124 14.65 -2.09 4.05
C ASN A 124 15.43 -2.74 2.89
N GLY A 125 16.19 -3.80 3.17
CA GLY A 125 17.00 -4.47 2.14
C GLY A 125 16.23 -5.02 0.94
N GLN A 126 14.90 -5.22 1.03
CA GLN A 126 14.07 -5.64 -0.10
C GLN A 126 13.44 -4.45 -0.85
N THR A 127 13.26 -3.30 -0.20
CA THR A 127 12.64 -2.09 -0.78
C THR A 127 13.66 -1.05 -1.26
N ASP A 128 14.96 -1.22 -1.01
CA ASP A 128 16.04 -0.31 -1.42
C ASP A 128 15.95 0.09 -2.91
N LYS A 129 15.68 -0.87 -3.80
CA LYS A 129 15.54 -0.59 -5.24
C LYS A 129 14.35 0.31 -5.55
N TRP A 130 13.27 0.21 -4.78
CA TRP A 130 12.07 1.03 -4.96
C TRP A 130 12.29 2.44 -4.45
N PHE A 131 12.97 2.58 -3.30
CA PHE A 131 13.42 3.88 -2.79
C PHE A 131 14.40 4.55 -3.75
N ALA A 132 15.36 3.82 -4.32
CA ALA A 132 16.25 4.35 -5.34
C ALA A 132 15.48 4.85 -6.58
N ALA A 133 14.49 4.07 -7.05
CA ALA A 133 13.65 4.43 -8.20
C ALA A 133 12.77 5.67 -7.97
N THR A 134 12.48 5.97 -6.72
CA THR A 134 11.67 7.11 -6.27
C THR A 134 12.54 8.24 -5.69
N LYS A 135 13.84 8.21 -5.99
CA LYS A 135 14.84 9.23 -5.57
C LYS A 135 14.90 9.44 -4.06
N GLY A 136 14.71 8.36 -3.30
CA GLY A 136 14.75 8.32 -1.84
C GLY A 136 13.43 8.64 -1.14
N ALA A 137 12.37 8.99 -1.88
CA ALA A 137 11.03 9.13 -1.29
C ALA A 137 10.43 7.77 -0.95
N ALA A 138 9.50 7.72 0.02
CA ALA A 138 8.72 6.52 0.23
C ALA A 138 7.91 6.20 -1.04
N PRO A 139 8.04 5.00 -1.63
CA PRO A 139 7.29 4.62 -2.83
C PRO A 139 5.78 4.68 -2.67
N PHE A 140 5.33 4.55 -1.43
CA PHE A 140 3.94 4.55 -1.03
C PHE A 140 3.76 5.22 0.32
N LYS A 141 2.75 6.08 0.42
CA LYS A 141 2.26 6.65 1.67
C LYS A 141 0.77 6.89 1.60
N GLY A 142 0.14 7.07 2.74
CA GLY A 142 -1.27 7.41 2.81
C GLY A 142 -1.66 8.01 4.14
N VAL A 143 -2.84 8.63 4.13
CA VAL A 143 -3.46 9.22 5.31
C VAL A 143 -4.87 8.72 5.39
N VAL A 144 -5.28 8.23 6.56
CA VAL A 144 -6.65 7.76 6.76
C VAL A 144 -7.23 8.35 8.02
N ASN A 145 -8.41 8.94 7.87
CA ASN A 145 -9.17 9.56 8.94
C ASN A 145 -10.39 8.69 9.19
N VAL A 146 -10.63 8.36 10.45
CA VAL A 146 -11.78 7.53 10.84
C VAL A 146 -12.74 8.37 11.67
N GLY A 147 -13.94 8.60 11.15
CA GLY A 147 -15.01 9.36 11.80
C GLY A 147 -15.68 8.58 12.94
N TYR A 148 -16.36 9.30 13.84
CA TYR A 148 -17.12 8.71 14.96
C TYR A 148 -18.33 7.87 14.55
N ASP A 149 -18.71 7.90 13.28
CA ASP A 149 -19.78 7.11 12.66
C ASP A 149 -19.24 5.87 11.93
N LEU A 150 -17.98 5.49 12.17
CA LEU A 150 -17.25 4.43 11.43
C LEU A 150 -17.05 4.72 9.93
N SER A 151 -17.30 5.95 9.48
CA SER A 151 -16.82 6.35 8.16
C SER A 151 -15.30 6.43 8.16
N ALA A 152 -14.70 6.16 7.02
CA ALA A 152 -13.27 6.34 6.81
C ALA A 152 -13.05 7.12 5.51
N GLU A 153 -12.16 8.10 5.54
CA GLU A 153 -11.76 8.84 4.35
C GLU A 153 -10.25 9.05 4.35
N GLY A 154 -9.65 9.05 3.17
CA GLY A 154 -8.20 9.11 3.10
C GLY A 154 -7.64 9.40 1.73
N THR A 155 -6.32 9.53 1.72
CA THR A 155 -5.51 9.71 0.52
C THR A 155 -4.47 8.60 0.43
N LEU A 156 -4.11 8.26 -0.79
CA LEU A 156 -3.12 7.28 -1.14
C LEU A 156 -2.19 7.90 -2.18
N ASP A 157 -0.90 7.94 -1.90
CA ASP A 157 0.08 8.54 -2.78
C ASP A 157 1.16 7.51 -3.13
N PHE A 158 1.33 7.28 -4.43
CA PHE A 158 2.45 6.56 -4.99
C PHE A 158 3.44 7.54 -5.57
N ALA A 159 4.69 7.43 -5.15
CA ALA A 159 5.73 8.30 -5.66
C ALA A 159 6.00 8.00 -7.15
N PRO A 160 6.32 9.03 -7.95
CA PRO A 160 6.82 8.83 -9.31
C PRO A 160 8.08 7.97 -9.29
N MET A 161 8.19 7.05 -10.24
CA MET A 161 9.36 6.18 -10.33
C MET A 161 9.79 5.91 -11.77
N GLU A 162 11.10 5.82 -11.95
CA GLU A 162 11.71 5.37 -13.20
C GLU A 162 12.56 4.13 -12.91
N LEU A 163 12.26 3.03 -13.58
CA LEU A 163 12.95 1.75 -13.43
C LEU A 163 13.53 1.33 -14.79
N ALA A 164 14.85 1.20 -14.85
CA ALA A 164 15.50 0.46 -15.92
C ALA A 164 15.44 -1.03 -15.54
N LEU A 165 14.59 -1.80 -16.23
CA LEU A 165 14.46 -3.23 -16.01
C LEU A 165 15.64 -3.97 -16.64
N ASP A 166 16.09 -3.51 -17.81
CA ASP A 166 17.36 -3.86 -18.48
C ASP A 166 17.72 -2.79 -19.54
N GLU A 167 18.73 -3.03 -20.38
CA GLU A 167 19.18 -2.08 -21.42
C GLU A 167 18.09 -1.70 -22.43
N LEU A 168 17.08 -2.55 -22.63
CA LEU A 168 16.05 -2.39 -23.65
C LEU A 168 14.64 -2.22 -23.08
N ASN A 169 14.48 -2.42 -21.77
CA ASN A 169 13.22 -2.40 -21.07
C ASN A 169 13.24 -1.34 -19.96
N ASN A 170 12.34 -0.37 -20.05
CA ASN A 170 12.22 0.67 -19.04
C ASN A 170 10.75 0.94 -18.68
N LEU A 171 10.54 1.35 -17.43
CA LEU A 171 9.26 1.77 -16.90
C LEU A 171 9.38 3.20 -16.39
N LYS A 172 8.49 4.07 -16.84
CA LYS A 172 8.29 5.42 -16.28
C LYS A 172 6.87 5.54 -15.78
N PHE A 173 6.73 5.89 -14.50
CA PHE A 173 5.46 6.05 -13.83
C PHE A 173 5.45 7.42 -13.15
N SER A 174 4.44 8.24 -13.47
CA SER A 174 4.32 9.60 -12.94
C SER A 174 3.91 9.67 -11.47
N GLY A 175 3.63 8.53 -10.83
CA GLY A 175 2.96 8.49 -9.53
C GLY A 175 1.44 8.40 -9.69
N LEU A 176 0.77 8.11 -8.59
CA LEU A 176 -0.69 7.99 -8.49
C LEU A 176 -1.13 8.67 -7.21
N ASN A 177 -2.06 9.62 -7.31
CA ASN A 177 -2.77 10.16 -6.17
C ASN A 177 -4.19 9.60 -6.19
N ALA A 178 -4.61 8.96 -5.11
CA ALA A 178 -5.98 8.47 -4.96
C ALA A 178 -6.60 8.99 -3.67
N THR A 179 -7.91 9.17 -3.69
CA THR A 179 -8.73 9.46 -2.53
C THR A 179 -9.75 8.36 -2.38
N PHE A 180 -10.07 7.99 -1.15
CA PHE A 180 -11.12 7.02 -0.88
C PHE A 180 -12.04 7.49 0.22
N SER A 181 -13.28 7.01 0.19
CA SER A 181 -14.25 7.18 1.26
C SER A 181 -15.06 5.91 1.44
N VAL A 182 -15.25 5.50 2.69
CA VAL A 182 -16.07 4.38 3.10
C VAL A 182 -17.11 4.90 4.09
N SER A 183 -18.38 4.61 3.86
CA SER A 183 -19.51 5.09 4.68
C SER A 183 -20.57 4.01 4.87
N GLU A 184 -21.61 4.33 5.64
CA GLU A 184 -22.75 3.43 5.94
C GLU A 184 -22.31 2.07 6.50
N ASN A 185 -21.53 2.07 7.60
CA ASN A 185 -20.99 0.85 8.20
C ASN A 185 -20.22 -0.03 7.19
N ARG A 186 -19.41 0.60 6.33
CA ARG A 186 -18.58 -0.06 5.31
C ARG A 186 -19.35 -0.67 4.13
N ARG A 187 -20.59 -0.24 3.87
CA ARG A 187 -21.41 -0.72 2.74
C ARG A 187 -21.25 0.09 1.47
N LYS A 188 -20.85 1.36 1.58
CA LYS A 188 -20.56 2.22 0.44
C LYS A 188 -19.08 2.56 0.45
N ALA A 189 -18.42 2.30 -0.67
CA ALA A 189 -17.03 2.67 -0.90
C ALA A 189 -16.95 3.48 -2.20
N LYS A 190 -16.15 4.53 -2.18
CA LYS A 190 -15.78 5.33 -3.35
C LYS A 190 -14.27 5.45 -3.38
N VAL A 191 -13.69 5.33 -4.57
CA VAL A 191 -12.28 5.58 -4.82
C VAL A 191 -12.18 6.42 -6.08
N ASP A 192 -11.47 7.55 -6.00
CA ASP A 192 -11.14 8.40 -7.13
C ASP A 192 -9.60 8.44 -7.22
N GLY A 193 -9.03 8.30 -8.41
CA GLY A 193 -7.59 8.25 -8.60
C GLY A 193 -7.14 9.00 -9.84
N TYR A 194 -5.95 9.59 -9.77
CA TYR A 194 -5.34 10.37 -10.85
C TYR A 194 -3.86 10.01 -11.03
N MET A 195 -3.47 9.80 -12.28
CA MET A 195 -2.10 9.52 -12.72
C MET A 195 -1.89 10.22 -14.07
N ASP A 196 -0.82 11.02 -14.19
CA ASP A 196 -0.50 11.73 -15.44
C ASP A 196 -0.08 10.79 -16.57
N SER A 197 0.82 9.84 -16.29
CA SER A 197 1.34 8.94 -17.30
C SER A 197 1.93 7.64 -16.75
N LEU A 198 1.77 6.59 -17.56
CA LEU A 198 2.43 5.30 -17.39
C LEU A 198 3.02 4.91 -18.74
N SER A 199 4.34 4.85 -18.83
CA SER A 199 5.07 4.43 -20.03
C SER A 199 5.86 3.18 -19.75
N LEU A 200 5.61 2.14 -20.53
CA LEU A 200 6.30 0.86 -20.46
C LEU A 200 6.93 0.56 -21.82
N PHE A 201 8.26 0.53 -21.86
CA PHE A 201 9.02 0.15 -23.03
C PHE A 201 9.48 -1.28 -22.86
N LEU A 202 9.02 -2.16 -23.75
CA LEU A 202 9.42 -3.57 -23.79
C LEU A 202 9.96 -3.89 -25.17
N SER A 203 11.18 -4.38 -25.23
CA SER A 203 11.81 -4.92 -26.44
C SER A 203 11.98 -6.42 -26.27
N SER A 204 11.47 -7.20 -27.21
CA SER A 204 11.80 -8.63 -27.28
C SER A 204 13.25 -8.77 -27.73
N PRO A 205 14.05 -9.69 -27.16
CA PRO A 205 15.27 -10.13 -27.81
C PRO A 205 14.90 -10.63 -29.21
N ASP A 206 15.51 -10.03 -30.22
CA ASP A 206 15.33 -10.42 -31.61
C ASP A 206 15.75 -11.91 -31.72
N LYS A 207 14.82 -12.79 -32.13
CA LYS A 207 15.20 -14.18 -32.46
C LYS A 207 16.18 -14.07 -33.63
N ALA A 208 17.46 -14.23 -33.33
CA ALA A 208 18.54 -14.18 -34.29
C ALA A 208 18.17 -14.95 -35.57
N ARG A 209 18.26 -14.24 -36.69
CA ARG A 209 18.08 -14.71 -38.07
C ARG A 209 18.58 -16.15 -38.25
N SER A 210 17.69 -17.09 -38.53
CA SER A 210 18.09 -18.42 -39.04
C SER A 210 18.48 -18.28 -40.51
N ASN A 211 19.68 -17.75 -40.76
CA ASN A 211 20.35 -17.88 -42.03
C ASN A 211 20.87 -19.32 -42.15
N TRP A 212 20.06 -20.24 -42.69
CA TRP A 212 20.62 -21.44 -43.31
C TRP A 212 20.34 -21.40 -44.81
N LYS A 213 21.44 -21.37 -45.56
CA LYS A 213 21.51 -21.34 -47.01
C LYS A 213 20.81 -22.58 -47.60
N SER A 214 19.87 -22.37 -48.52
CA SER A 214 19.56 -23.39 -49.52
C SER A 214 20.73 -23.41 -50.51
N THR A 215 21.60 -24.41 -50.36
CA THR A 215 22.48 -24.83 -51.46
C THR A 215 21.68 -25.71 -52.40
N ALA A 216 21.91 -25.47 -53.69
CA ALA A 216 21.35 -26.13 -54.85
C ALA A 216 21.57 -27.65 -54.87
#